data_AF-A0A7X5EZ62-F1
#
_entry.id   AF-A0A7X5EZ62-F1
#
_cell.length_a   1.000
_cell.length_b   1.000
_cell.length_c   1.000
_cell.angle_alpha   90.00
_cell.angle_beta   90.00
_cell.angle_gamma   90.00
#
_symmetry.space_group_name_H-M   'P 1'
#
loop_
_entity.id
_entity.type
_entity.pdbx_description
1 polymer ?
#
loop_
_entity_poly.entity_id
_entity_poly.type
_entity_poly.pdbx_seq_one_letter_code
_entity_poly.pdbx_strand_id
1 'polypeptide(L)'
;MISRLATAVFAAAVLGLPIPEPAAAASDWPAAETYLAVPGCAASSTQQACLKTRVLFVEYYERAKLGDRDAQFAVATCLSEGCFGSVTIDRVAACAWRMVMLTKDPSEKYNKTIRQFRTDCGQLDDNGKRRADELASGLLSKLPGTD
;
A
#
# COMPACT_ATOMS: atom_id res chain seq x y z
N MET A 1 42.72 -10.69 48.48
CA MET A 1 41.47 -10.17 47.90
C MET A 1 41.81 -9.27 46.72
N ILE A 2 41.37 -9.69 45.53
CA ILE A 2 41.09 -8.93 44.30
C ILE A 2 42.26 -8.17 43.64
N SER A 3 42.85 -8.85 42.66
CA SER A 3 43.65 -8.31 41.56
C SER A 3 42.81 -7.33 40.72
N ARG A 4 43.32 -6.13 40.42
CA ARG A 4 42.71 -5.18 39.47
C ARG A 4 43.54 -5.20 38.20
N LEU A 5 43.01 -5.85 37.15
CA LEU A 5 43.56 -5.80 35.81
C LEU A 5 42.57 -5.11 34.87
N ALA A 6 43.11 -4.06 34.23
CA ALA A 6 42.84 -3.56 32.89
C ALA A 6 41.40 -3.24 32.46
N THR A 7 41.16 -1.98 32.14
CA THR A 7 40.18 -1.60 31.11
C THR A 7 40.91 -0.73 30.10
N ALA A 8 41.33 -1.34 29.00
CA ALA A 8 41.79 -0.63 27.82
C ALA A 8 40.55 -0.22 27.02
N VAL A 9 40.36 1.09 26.85
CA VAL A 9 39.30 1.66 26.02
C VAL A 9 39.73 1.55 24.56
N PHE A 10 39.09 0.68 23.79
CA PHE A 10 39.22 0.67 22.34
C PHE A 10 38.23 1.69 21.76
N ALA A 11 38.74 2.86 21.38
CA ALA A 11 38.03 3.78 20.50
C ALA A 11 38.16 3.27 19.06
N ALA A 12 37.13 2.56 18.58
CA ALA A 12 37.03 2.19 17.17
C ALA A 12 36.36 3.34 16.40
N ALA A 13 37.14 4.05 15.59
CA ALA A 13 36.63 4.98 14.60
C ALA A 13 35.89 4.19 13.51
N VAL A 14 34.56 4.26 13.50
CA VAL A 14 33.74 3.64 12.46
C VAL A 14 33.76 4.58 11.26
N LEU A 15 34.56 4.21 10.25
CA LEU A 15 34.47 4.78 8.91
C LEU A 15 33.06 4.55 8.38
N GLY A 16 32.34 5.64 8.12
CA GLY A 16 30.99 5.63 7.55
C GLY A 16 31.01 5.04 6.15
N LEU A 17 30.82 3.73 6.07
CA LEU A 17 30.33 3.10 4.86
C LEU A 17 28.86 3.50 4.73
N PRO A 18 28.40 3.96 3.54
CA PRO A 18 26.98 4.15 3.31
C PRO A 18 26.31 2.80 3.58
N ILE A 19 25.43 2.77 4.58
CA ILE A 19 24.52 1.65 4.77
C ILE A 19 23.78 1.56 3.43
N PRO A 20 23.87 0.44 2.68
CA PRO A 20 22.97 0.26 1.57
C PRO A 20 21.57 0.32 2.20
N GLU A 21 20.82 1.39 1.91
CA GLU A 21 19.38 1.36 2.10
C GLU A 21 18.94 0.03 1.51
N PRO A 22 18.18 -0.79 2.24
CA PRO A 22 17.63 -1.98 1.63
C PRO A 22 16.81 -1.47 0.45
N ALA A 23 17.35 -1.64 -0.76
CA ALA A 23 16.62 -1.52 -1.99
C ALA A 23 15.38 -2.36 -1.73
N ALA A 24 14.23 -1.68 -1.64
CA ALA A 24 12.98 -2.26 -1.18
C ALA A 24 12.87 -3.63 -1.85
N ALA A 25 13.14 -4.68 -1.06
CA ALA A 25 13.16 -6.03 -1.58
C ALA A 25 11.81 -6.18 -2.26
N ALA A 26 11.83 -6.57 -3.54
CA ALA A 26 10.64 -6.72 -4.34
C ALA A 26 9.65 -7.58 -3.55
N SER A 27 8.73 -6.93 -2.84
CA SER A 27 7.92 -7.65 -1.88
C SER A 27 6.93 -8.45 -2.70
N ASP A 28 6.65 -9.67 -2.28
CA ASP A 28 5.35 -10.27 -2.58
C ASP A 28 4.25 -9.24 -2.26
N TRP A 29 3.11 -9.33 -2.96
CA TRP A 29 1.98 -8.44 -2.71
C TRP A 29 1.75 -8.31 -1.19
N PRO A 30 1.71 -7.10 -0.62
CA PRO A 30 1.46 -6.97 0.81
C PRO A 30 0.13 -7.66 1.13
N ALA A 31 0.09 -8.42 2.21
CA ALA A 31 -1.12 -9.12 2.62
C ALA A 31 -2.26 -8.11 2.80
N ALA A 32 -3.49 -8.47 2.41
CA ALA A 32 -4.64 -7.56 2.47
C ALA A 32 -4.86 -7.01 3.89
N GLU A 33 -4.53 -7.82 4.90
CA GLU A 33 -4.62 -7.53 6.33
C GLU A 33 -3.79 -6.31 6.74
N THR A 34 -2.72 -6.01 6.01
CA THR A 34 -1.85 -4.84 6.28
C THR A 34 -2.60 -3.52 6.07
N TYR A 35 -3.65 -3.52 5.26
CA TYR A 35 -4.47 -2.33 5.01
C TYR A 35 -5.69 -2.25 5.93
N LEU A 36 -5.96 -3.26 6.74
CA LEU A 36 -7.14 -3.27 7.58
C LEU A 36 -6.95 -2.34 8.79
N ALA A 37 -7.97 -1.54 9.11
CA ALA A 37 -7.89 -0.58 10.20
C ALA A 37 -7.74 -1.26 11.57
N VAL A 38 -6.99 -0.64 12.48
CA VAL A 38 -6.76 -1.03 13.88
C VAL A 38 -7.17 0.15 14.79
N PRO A 39 -7.98 -0.02 15.85
CA PRO A 39 -8.38 -1.28 16.50
C PRO A 39 -9.57 -2.02 15.84
N GLY A 40 -9.88 -1.71 14.57
CA GLY A 40 -10.96 -2.33 13.83
C GLY A 40 -12.28 -1.58 13.98
N CYS A 41 -13.40 -2.29 13.95
CA CYS A 41 -14.73 -1.69 13.78
C CYS A 41 -15.39 -1.15 15.05
N ALA A 42 -14.73 -1.25 16.22
CA ALA A 42 -15.32 -0.86 17.49
C ALA A 42 -15.67 0.64 17.59
N ALA A 43 -14.91 1.49 16.90
CA ALA A 43 -15.14 2.94 16.88
C ALA A 43 -16.03 3.41 15.71
N SER A 44 -16.50 2.50 14.85
CA SER A 44 -17.31 2.85 13.69
C SER A 44 -18.76 3.06 14.08
N SER A 45 -19.35 4.20 13.67
CA SER A 45 -20.79 4.46 13.84
C SER A 45 -21.69 3.52 13.03
N THR A 46 -21.10 2.76 12.09
CA THR A 46 -21.77 1.73 11.28
C THR A 46 -21.05 0.38 11.40
N GLN A 47 -20.86 -0.09 12.64
CA GLN A 47 -20.08 -1.30 12.97
C GLN A 47 -20.37 -2.52 12.08
N GLN A 48 -21.63 -2.83 11.79
CA GLN A 48 -21.98 -3.97 10.93
C GLN A 48 -21.50 -3.79 9.48
N ALA A 49 -21.61 -2.58 8.92
CA ALA A 49 -21.09 -2.26 7.60
C ALA A 49 -19.57 -2.34 7.57
N CYS A 50 -18.89 -1.83 8.62
CA CYS A 50 -17.45 -1.97 8.77
C CYS A 50 -17.01 -3.44 8.78
N LEU A 51 -17.65 -4.30 9.60
CA LEU A 51 -17.31 -5.71 9.69
C LEU A 51 -17.48 -6.43 8.35
N LYS A 52 -18.60 -6.17 7.66
CA LYS A 52 -18.86 -6.73 6.33
C LYS A 52 -17.80 -6.27 5.32
N THR A 53 -17.51 -4.98 5.27
CA THR A 53 -16.53 -4.44 4.31
C THR A 53 -15.12 -4.90 4.62
N ARG A 54 -14.78 -5.14 5.89
CA ARG A 54 -13.49 -5.72 6.28
C ARG A 54 -13.26 -7.09 5.63
N VAL A 55 -14.28 -7.96 5.63
CA VAL A 55 -14.22 -9.28 4.98
C VAL A 55 -14.18 -9.13 3.46
N LEU A 56 -15.06 -8.32 2.89
CA LEU A 56 -15.12 -8.09 1.45
C LEU A 56 -13.84 -7.47 0.90
N PHE A 57 -13.17 -6.61 1.66
CA PHE A 57 -11.92 -5.99 1.23
C PHE A 57 -10.83 -7.04 0.99
N VAL A 58 -10.72 -8.06 1.84
CA VAL A 58 -9.75 -9.15 1.64
C VAL A 58 -10.07 -9.93 0.37
N GLU A 59 -11.35 -10.27 0.15
CA GLU A 59 -11.79 -10.94 -1.08
C GLU A 59 -11.50 -10.08 -2.33
N TYR A 60 -11.81 -8.78 -2.28
CA TYR A 60 -11.51 -7.86 -3.37
C TYR A 60 -10.01 -7.74 -3.61
N TYR A 61 -9.19 -7.74 -2.56
CA TYR A 61 -7.74 -7.70 -2.71
C TYR A 61 -7.21 -8.92 -3.45
N GLU A 62 -7.69 -10.12 -3.08
CA GLU A 62 -7.31 -11.36 -3.78
C GLU A 62 -7.72 -11.35 -5.25
N ARG A 63 -8.95 -10.95 -5.56
CA ARG A 63 -9.40 -10.84 -6.96
C ARG A 63 -8.66 -9.75 -7.72
N ALA A 64 -8.32 -8.63 -7.08
CA ALA A 64 -7.60 -7.53 -7.70
C ALA A 64 -6.19 -7.95 -8.16
N LYS A 65 -5.51 -8.80 -7.37
CA LYS A 65 -4.23 -9.44 -7.72
C LYS A 65 -4.35 -10.38 -8.93
N LEU A 66 -5.53 -10.94 -9.16
CA LEU A 66 -5.84 -11.75 -10.35
C LEU A 66 -6.28 -10.91 -11.56
N GLY A 67 -6.25 -9.58 -11.44
CA GLY A 67 -6.58 -8.67 -12.53
C GLY A 67 -8.07 -8.34 -12.66
N ASP A 68 -8.92 -8.73 -11.71
CA ASP A 68 -10.34 -8.35 -11.67
C ASP A 68 -10.46 -6.82 -11.51
N ARG A 69 -11.01 -6.15 -12.52
CA ARG A 69 -11.09 -4.69 -12.59
C ARG A 69 -12.06 -4.09 -11.58
N ASP A 70 -13.18 -4.74 -11.30
CA ASP A 70 -14.14 -4.24 -10.32
C ASP A 70 -13.56 -4.39 -8.91
N ALA A 71 -12.82 -5.46 -8.67
CA ALA A 71 -12.09 -5.65 -7.43
C ALA A 71 -10.97 -4.61 -7.27
N GLN A 72 -10.20 -4.30 -8.31
CA GLN A 72 -9.21 -3.22 -8.31
C GLN A 72 -9.85 -1.86 -7.99
N PHE A 73 -11.01 -1.57 -8.60
CA PHE A 73 -11.76 -0.35 -8.31
C PHE A 73 -12.19 -0.29 -6.85
N ALA A 74 -12.70 -1.39 -6.29
CA ALA A 74 -13.15 -1.47 -4.91
C ALA A 74 -12.00 -1.30 -3.91
N VAL A 75 -10.86 -1.97 -4.14
CA VAL A 75 -9.65 -1.84 -3.33
C VAL A 75 -9.17 -0.39 -3.33
N ALA A 76 -8.99 0.23 -4.50
CA ALA A 76 -8.56 1.62 -4.60
C ALA A 76 -9.52 2.58 -3.89
N THR A 77 -10.83 2.30 -3.96
CA THR A 77 -11.85 3.13 -3.30
C THR A 77 -11.73 3.03 -1.78
N CYS A 78 -11.61 1.82 -1.22
CA CYS A 78 -11.46 1.66 0.22
C CYS A 78 -10.15 2.20 0.76
N LEU A 79 -9.05 2.09 0.02
CA LEU A 79 -7.78 2.72 0.39
C LEU A 79 -7.88 4.26 0.35
N SER A 80 -8.78 4.81 -0.47
CA SER A 80 -9.06 6.24 -0.51
C SER A 80 -9.91 6.69 0.68
N GLU A 81 -11.05 6.05 0.96
CA GLU A 81 -12.06 6.60 1.88
C GLU A 81 -12.19 5.84 3.21
N GLY A 82 -11.48 4.74 3.38
CA GLY A 82 -11.45 3.92 4.58
C GLY A 82 -12.67 3.00 4.78
N CYS A 83 -13.66 3.07 3.87
CA CYS A 83 -14.81 2.17 3.80
C CYS A 83 -15.46 1.86 5.16
N PHE A 84 -16.15 2.84 5.75
CA PHE A 84 -16.78 2.73 7.08
C PHE A 84 -15.79 2.48 8.24
N GLY A 85 -14.50 2.78 8.03
CA GLY A 85 -13.44 2.55 8.99
C GLY A 85 -12.92 1.11 9.01
N SER A 86 -13.23 0.30 8.00
CA SER A 86 -12.70 -1.07 7.91
C SER A 86 -11.27 -1.14 7.39
N VAL A 87 -10.86 -0.12 6.62
CA VAL A 87 -9.57 -0.03 5.92
C VAL A 87 -8.88 1.26 6.34
N THR A 88 -7.57 1.19 6.59
CA THR A 88 -6.72 2.36 6.81
C THR A 88 -6.62 3.14 5.51
N ILE A 89 -6.87 4.45 5.57
CA ILE A 89 -6.72 5.31 4.38
C ILE A 89 -5.24 5.36 3.99
N ASP A 90 -4.95 4.89 2.79
CA ASP A 90 -3.64 4.94 2.14
C ASP A 90 -3.81 5.50 0.72
N ARG A 91 -3.61 6.82 0.59
CA ARG A 91 -3.76 7.54 -0.67
C ARG A 91 -2.69 7.17 -1.70
N VAL A 92 -1.50 6.74 -1.25
CA VAL A 92 -0.43 6.30 -2.15
C VAL A 92 -0.84 4.97 -2.78
N ALA A 93 -1.28 4.01 -1.98
CA ALA A 93 -1.77 2.73 -2.48
C ALA A 93 -3.04 2.89 -3.33
N ALA A 94 -3.97 3.78 -2.94
CA ALA A 94 -5.14 4.10 -3.75
C ALA A 94 -4.73 4.62 -5.13
N CYS A 95 -3.84 5.62 -5.20
CA CYS A 95 -3.32 6.16 -6.45
C CYS A 95 -2.64 5.08 -7.31
N ALA A 96 -1.80 4.23 -6.71
CA ALA A 96 -1.12 3.16 -7.41
C ALA A 96 -2.11 2.19 -8.09
N TRP A 97 -3.18 1.79 -7.41
CA TRP A 97 -4.22 0.95 -8.02
C TRP A 97 -4.99 1.67 -9.14
N ARG A 98 -5.21 2.98 -9.03
CA ARG A 98 -5.80 3.77 -10.13
C ARG A 98 -4.89 3.78 -11.35
N MET A 99 -3.58 3.92 -11.17
CA MET A 99 -2.60 3.82 -12.26
C MET A 99 -2.66 2.45 -12.94
N VAL A 100 -2.65 1.36 -12.17
CA VAL A 100 -2.79 -0.02 -12.69
C VAL A 100 -4.02 -0.15 -13.60
N MET A 101 -5.17 0.36 -13.15
CA MET A 101 -6.43 0.28 -13.91
C MET A 101 -6.38 1.04 -15.23
N LEU A 102 -5.79 2.25 -15.22
CA LEU A 102 -5.67 3.12 -16.39
C LEU A 102 -4.65 2.60 -17.39
N THR A 103 -3.56 1.98 -16.94
CA THR A 103 -2.57 1.36 -17.82
C THR A 103 -3.15 0.16 -18.58
N LYS A 104 -3.95 -0.70 -17.90
CA LYS A 104 -4.52 -1.90 -18.55
C LYS A 104 -5.64 -1.60 -19.54
N ASP A 105 -6.37 -0.50 -19.34
CA ASP A 105 -7.44 -0.07 -20.26
C ASP A 105 -7.68 1.43 -20.06
N PRO A 106 -7.17 2.26 -21.00
CA PRO A 106 -7.35 3.71 -20.94
C PRO A 106 -8.76 4.15 -21.36
N SER A 107 -9.69 3.23 -21.67
CA SER A 107 -11.02 3.59 -22.16
C SER A 107 -11.84 4.37 -21.12
N GLU A 108 -12.62 5.35 -21.62
CA GLU A 108 -13.52 6.21 -20.84
C GLU A 108 -14.64 5.45 -20.10
N LYS A 109 -14.77 4.13 -20.31
CA LYS A 109 -15.79 3.29 -19.67
C LYS A 109 -15.74 3.37 -18.14
N TYR A 110 -14.61 3.84 -17.58
CA TYR A 110 -14.49 4.26 -16.18
C TYR A 110 -14.10 5.75 -16.04
N ASN A 111 -14.91 6.67 -16.58
CA ASN A 111 -14.85 8.09 -16.24
C ASN A 111 -14.82 8.33 -14.71
N LYS A 112 -15.41 7.43 -13.92
CA LYS A 112 -15.31 7.43 -12.45
C LYS A 112 -13.87 7.16 -11.97
N THR A 113 -13.13 6.24 -12.58
CA THR A 113 -11.72 5.97 -12.26
C THR A 113 -10.84 7.17 -12.58
N ILE A 114 -11.05 7.86 -13.71
CA ILE A 114 -10.29 9.08 -14.05
C ILE A 114 -10.55 10.19 -13.02
N ARG A 115 -11.81 10.42 -12.64
CA ARG A 115 -12.14 11.41 -11.59
C ARG A 115 -11.50 11.04 -10.25
N GLN A 116 -11.60 9.78 -9.86
CA GLN A 116 -11.05 9.31 -8.59
C GLN A 116 -9.51 9.28 -8.60
N PHE A 117 -8.88 9.00 -9.74
CA PHE A 117 -7.44 9.17 -9.96
C PHE A 117 -7.01 10.62 -9.69
N ARG A 118 -7.73 11.61 -10.24
CA ARG A 118 -7.42 13.03 -9.99
C ARG A 118 -7.54 13.38 -8.51
N THR A 119 -8.50 12.80 -7.79
CA THR A 119 -8.61 12.98 -6.34
C THR A 119 -7.48 12.30 -5.59
N ASP A 120 -7.29 10.99 -5.82
CA ASP A 120 -6.38 10.15 -5.04
C ASP A 120 -4.91 10.52 -5.31
N CYS A 121 -4.54 10.73 -6.56
CA CYS A 121 -3.18 11.10 -6.96
C CYS A 121 -2.93 12.62 -6.90
N GLY A 122 -3.95 13.45 -7.10
CA GLY A 122 -3.80 14.91 -7.12
C GLY A 122 -3.57 15.53 -5.74
N GLN A 123 -3.91 14.81 -4.67
CA GLN A 123 -3.66 15.22 -3.28
C GLN A 123 -2.27 14.82 -2.77
N LEU A 124 -1.49 14.05 -3.54
CA LEU A 124 -0.15 13.62 -3.16
C LEU A 124 0.89 14.69 -3.50
N ASP A 125 1.90 14.82 -2.64
CA ASP A 125 3.13 15.54 -2.96
C ASP A 125 3.99 14.72 -3.95
N ASP A 126 5.11 15.28 -4.40
CA ASP A 126 5.94 14.63 -5.42
C ASP A 126 6.55 13.31 -4.93
N ASN A 127 6.88 13.23 -3.63
CA ASN A 127 7.35 11.98 -3.04
C ASN A 127 6.24 10.92 -2.98
N GLY A 128 5.01 11.31 -2.63
CA GLY A 128 3.84 10.45 -2.65
C GLY A 128 3.53 9.92 -4.04
N LYS A 129 3.59 10.78 -5.06
CA LYS A 129 3.40 10.38 -6.47
C LYS A 129 4.46 9.39 -6.92
N ARG A 130 5.73 9.63 -6.61
CA ARG A 130 6.84 8.72 -6.93
C ARG A 130 6.64 7.34 -6.29
N ARG A 131 6.29 7.29 -5.00
CA ARG A 131 5.97 6.03 -4.32
C ARG A 131 4.77 5.31 -4.92
N ALA A 132 3.75 6.06 -5.35
CA ALA A 132 2.59 5.46 -6.01
C ALA A 132 2.96 4.85 -7.37
N ASP A 133 3.83 5.50 -8.13
CA ASP A 133 4.34 5.01 -9.41
C ASP A 133 5.23 3.76 -9.25
N GLU A 134 6.17 3.78 -8.29
CA GLU A 134 7.00 2.62 -7.92
C GLU A 134 6.12 1.44 -7.51
N LEU A 135 5.11 1.68 -6.68
CA LEU A 135 4.14 0.65 -6.28
C LEU A 135 3.35 0.14 -7.50
N ALA A 136 2.75 1.03 -8.30
CA ALA A 136 1.96 0.65 -9.47
C ALA A 136 2.74 -0.20 -10.47
N SER A 137 4.00 0.17 -10.74
CA SER A 137 4.92 -0.59 -11.58
C SER A 137 5.15 -2.00 -11.04
N GLY A 138 5.38 -2.11 -9.74
CA GLY A 138 5.54 -3.40 -9.07
C GLY A 138 4.26 -4.23 -8.99
N LEU A 139 3.08 -3.62 -8.99
CA LEU A 139 1.80 -4.34 -9.09
C LEU A 139 1.58 -4.85 -10.52
N LEU A 140 1.81 -4.00 -11.52
CA LEU A 140 1.65 -4.33 -12.94
C LEU A 140 2.52 -5.52 -13.34
N SER A 141 3.78 -5.56 -12.90
CA SER A 141 4.72 -6.64 -13.24
C SER A 141 4.32 -8.01 -12.68
N LYS A 142 3.31 -8.09 -11.81
CA LYS A 142 2.86 -9.31 -11.15
C LYS A 142 1.44 -9.72 -11.55
N LEU A 143 0.72 -8.87 -12.29
CA LEU A 143 -0.63 -9.19 -12.71
C LEU A 143 -0.60 -10.27 -13.79
N PRO A 144 -1.47 -11.29 -13.71
CA PRO A 144 -1.56 -12.31 -14.75
C PRO A 144 -1.99 -11.71 -16.10
N GLY A 145 -1.42 -12.24 -17.20
CA GLY A 145 -1.74 -11.83 -18.57
C GLY A 145 -1.23 -10.44 -18.94
N THR A 146 -0.01 -10.10 -18.50
CA THR A 146 0.69 -8.85 -18.85
C THR A 146 1.94 -9.08 -19.71
N ASP A 147 2.12 -10.33 -20.14
CA ASP A 147 3.10 -10.88 -21.08
C ASP A 147 2.62 -10.88 -22.55
#